data_AF-A0A3Q0IMN8-F1
#
_entry.id   AF-A0A3Q0IMN8-F1
#
_cell.length_a   1.000
_cell.length_b   1.000
_cell.length_c   1.000
_cell.angle_alpha   90.00
_cell.angle_beta   90.00
_cell.angle_gamma   90.00
#
_symmetry.space_group_name_H-M   'P 1'
#
loop_
_entity.id
_entity.type
_entity.pdbx_description
1 polymer ?
#
loop_
_entity_poly.entity_id
_entity_poly.type
_entity_poly.pdbx_seq_one_letter_code
_entity_poly.pdbx_strand_id
1 'polypeptide(L)'
;MSGKYNGLQAKIKQVSPYAEYIPCFAHSLNLVGQSAAESCSDAVKFFLFVENLYVFFSSSTHRWKVLKEMLPPDSPVVKQLSETRWSAGAEAVTALARSYHHIRNALQNLADDINQKPETKQKATGLININGQIRNLSGDRYLEKYIRKSQCSKSLPPIK
;
A
#
# COMPACT_ATOMS: atom_id res chain seq x y z
N MET A 1 -7.87 23.92 3.22
CA MET A 1 -8.63 24.42 4.40
C MET A 1 -8.12 25.77 4.94
N SER A 2 -6.86 26.13 4.70
CA SER A 2 -6.19 27.35 5.19
C SER A 2 -6.24 28.57 4.23
N GLY A 3 -7.26 28.65 3.37
CA GLY A 3 -7.35 29.74 2.39
C GLY A 3 -7.58 31.10 3.05
N LYS A 4 -6.78 32.11 2.67
CA LYS A 4 -6.80 33.46 3.26
C LYS A 4 -8.13 34.22 3.09
N TYR A 5 -8.77 34.09 1.93
CA TYR A 5 -9.96 34.89 1.57
C TYR A 5 -11.26 34.12 1.72
N ASN A 6 -11.33 32.88 1.18
CA ASN A 6 -12.53 32.05 1.18
C ASN A 6 -12.31 30.65 1.80
N GLY A 7 -11.18 30.45 2.49
CA GLY A 7 -10.92 29.19 3.18
C GLY A 7 -11.82 29.02 4.42
N LEU A 8 -12.01 27.77 4.84
CA LEU A 8 -12.74 27.45 6.07
C LEU A 8 -12.18 28.22 7.28
N GLN A 9 -10.84 28.33 7.37
CA GLN A 9 -10.17 29.15 8.38
C GLN A 9 -10.66 30.61 8.38
N ALA A 10 -10.72 31.26 7.21
CA ALA A 10 -11.12 32.66 7.09
C ALA A 10 -12.58 32.87 7.53
N LYS A 11 -13.47 31.94 7.14
CA LYS A 11 -14.89 31.97 7.54
C LYS A 11 -15.08 31.78 9.06
N ILE A 12 -14.32 30.89 9.68
CA ILE A 12 -14.37 30.69 11.14
C ILE A 12 -13.89 31.95 11.87
N LYS A 13 -12.81 32.58 11.40
CA LYS A 13 -12.30 33.83 11.98
C LYS A 13 -13.24 35.04 11.84
N GLN A 14 -14.10 35.07 10.82
CA GLN A 14 -15.14 36.10 10.69
C GLN A 14 -16.18 36.02 11.81
N VAL A 15 -16.51 34.80 12.27
CA VAL A 15 -17.48 34.57 13.35
C VAL A 15 -16.81 34.64 14.73
N SER A 16 -15.57 34.15 14.85
CA SER A 16 -14.78 34.16 16.08
C SER A 16 -13.35 34.65 15.81
N PRO A 17 -13.06 35.95 16.01
CA PRO A 17 -11.74 36.52 15.71
C PRO A 17 -10.59 35.92 16.51
N TYR A 18 -10.89 35.40 17.70
CA TYR A 18 -9.93 34.77 18.62
C TYR A 18 -9.71 33.29 18.35
N ALA A 19 -10.45 32.67 17.43
CA ALA A 19 -10.25 31.27 17.09
C ALA A 19 -8.89 31.08 16.40
N GLU A 20 -8.05 30.25 16.99
CA GLU A 20 -6.78 29.84 16.41
C GLU A 20 -6.97 28.69 15.43
N TYR A 21 -6.33 28.80 14.26
CA TYR A 21 -6.32 27.72 13.29
C TYR A 21 -4.97 27.01 13.36
N ILE A 22 -5.01 25.74 13.74
CA ILE A 22 -3.84 24.88 13.80
C ILE A 22 -3.93 23.90 12.61
N PRO A 23 -2.99 23.94 11.65
CA PRO A 23 -2.99 22.98 10.55
C PRO A 23 -2.78 21.55 11.08
N CYS A 24 -3.48 20.60 10.48
CA CYS A 24 -3.33 19.20 10.86
C CYS A 24 -1.96 18.67 10.43
N PHE A 25 -1.08 18.42 11.40
CA PHE A 25 0.26 17.90 11.14
C PHE A 25 0.25 16.58 10.34
N ALA A 26 -0.71 15.69 10.63
CA ALA A 26 -0.87 14.45 9.89
C ALA A 26 -1.17 14.69 8.39
N HIS A 27 -1.97 15.71 8.07
CA HIS A 27 -2.26 16.08 6.68
C HIS A 27 -1.03 16.67 5.99
N SER A 28 -0.30 17.56 6.67
CA SER A 28 0.96 18.10 6.15
C SER A 28 1.99 16.99 5.88
N LEU A 29 2.11 16.02 6.79
CA LEU A 29 3.00 14.88 6.61
C LEU A 29 2.57 13.98 5.46
N ASN A 30 1.26 13.75 5.29
CA ASN A 30 0.72 13.03 4.14
C ASN A 30 1.15 13.66 2.81
N LEU A 31 1.00 14.98 2.68
CA LEU A 31 1.37 15.71 1.47
C LEU A 31 2.86 15.62 1.16
N VAL A 32 3.72 15.76 2.18
CA VAL A 32 5.18 15.63 2.00
C VAL A 32 5.54 14.21 1.57
N GLY A 33 4.97 13.19 2.22
CA GLY A 33 5.22 11.78 1.86
C GLY A 33 4.77 11.45 0.44
N GLN A 34 3.58 11.90 0.06
CA GLN A 34 3.05 11.74 -1.29
C GLN A 34 3.94 12.43 -2.33
N SER A 35 4.29 13.70 -2.12
CA SER A 35 5.15 14.45 -3.03
C SER A 35 6.54 13.80 -3.18
N ALA A 36 7.12 13.30 -2.08
CA ALA A 36 8.39 12.58 -2.13
C ALA A 36 8.29 11.30 -2.97
N ALA A 37 7.23 10.50 -2.79
CA ALA A 37 7.02 9.30 -3.58
C ALA A 37 6.75 9.59 -5.06
N GLU A 38 5.93 10.60 -5.36
CA GLU A 38 5.62 11.02 -6.74
C GLU A 38 6.83 11.58 -7.48
N SER A 39 7.80 12.15 -6.75
CA SER A 39 9.06 12.63 -7.34
C SER A 39 9.98 11.51 -7.84
N CYS A 40 9.74 10.26 -7.41
CA CYS A 40 10.55 9.10 -7.76
C CYS A 40 9.77 8.15 -8.68
N SER A 41 10.17 8.06 -9.95
CA SER A 41 9.49 7.22 -10.95
C SER A 41 9.44 5.74 -10.56
N ASP A 42 10.47 5.21 -9.90
CA ASP A 42 10.49 3.82 -9.45
C ASP A 42 9.57 3.60 -8.23
N ALA A 43 9.47 4.57 -7.32
CA ALA A 43 8.50 4.53 -6.24
C ALA A 43 7.06 4.56 -6.79
N VAL A 44 6.79 5.42 -7.78
CA VAL A 44 5.49 5.48 -8.48
C VAL A 44 5.14 4.14 -9.11
N LYS A 45 6.07 3.53 -9.88
CA LYS A 45 5.87 2.20 -10.49
C LYS A 45 5.60 1.13 -9.43
N PHE A 46 6.33 1.19 -8.31
CA PHE A 46 6.14 0.25 -7.20
C PHE A 46 4.76 0.38 -6.56
N PHE A 47 4.32 1.60 -6.21
CA PHE A 47 2.99 1.79 -5.63
C PHE A 47 1.87 1.43 -6.61
N LEU A 48 2.04 1.71 -7.91
CA LEU A 48 1.11 1.26 -8.93
C LEU A 48 1.02 -0.28 -8.99
N PHE A 49 2.15 -0.98 -8.83
CA PHE A 49 2.15 -2.44 -8.72
C PHE A 49 1.38 -2.94 -7.49
N VAL A 50 1.59 -2.32 -6.31
CA VAL A 50 0.85 -2.66 -5.08
C VAL A 50 -0.67 -2.49 -5.28
N GLU A 51 -1.08 -1.37 -5.88
CA GLU A 51 -2.50 -1.10 -6.15
C GLU A 51 -3.06 -2.11 -7.16
N ASN A 52 -2.33 -2.40 -8.23
CA ASN A 52 -2.76 -3.38 -9.24
C ASN A 52 -2.94 -4.79 -8.66
N LEU A 53 -2.11 -5.20 -7.69
CA LEU A 53 -2.32 -6.45 -6.96
C LEU A 53 -3.63 -6.42 -6.19
N TYR A 54 -3.88 -5.36 -5.44
CA TYR A 54 -5.11 -5.21 -4.67
C TYR A 54 -6.34 -5.22 -5.58
N VAL A 55 -6.36 -4.39 -6.62
CA VAL A 55 -7.45 -4.31 -7.61
C VAL A 55 -7.66 -5.65 -8.31
N PHE A 56 -6.57 -6.37 -8.66
CA PHE A 56 -6.68 -7.71 -9.20
C PHE A 56 -7.43 -8.61 -8.21
N PHE A 57 -6.93 -8.87 -7.01
CA PHE A 57 -7.60 -9.83 -6.13
C PHE A 57 -9.01 -9.40 -5.67
N SER A 58 -9.21 -8.11 -5.37
CA SER A 58 -10.49 -7.60 -4.85
C SER A 58 -11.62 -7.58 -5.89
N SER A 59 -11.30 -7.51 -7.19
CA SER A 59 -12.32 -7.50 -8.25
C SER A 59 -12.96 -8.87 -8.54
N SER A 60 -12.64 -9.92 -7.76
CA SER A 60 -13.34 -11.21 -7.85
C SER A 60 -13.31 -11.93 -6.50
N THR A 61 -14.48 -12.35 -6.03
CA THR A 61 -14.63 -13.16 -4.82
C THR A 61 -13.87 -14.48 -4.90
N HIS A 62 -13.80 -15.09 -6.08
CA HIS A 62 -13.03 -16.30 -6.31
C HIS A 62 -11.52 -16.07 -6.17
N ARG A 63 -10.97 -15.04 -6.83
CA ARG A 63 -9.54 -14.71 -6.72
C ARG A 63 -9.16 -14.31 -5.29
N TRP A 64 -10.04 -13.56 -4.62
CA TRP A 64 -9.87 -13.23 -3.21
C TRP A 64 -9.85 -14.47 -2.31
N LYS A 65 -10.70 -15.47 -2.60
CA LYS A 65 -10.71 -16.75 -1.89
C LYS A 65 -9.39 -17.52 -2.10
N VAL A 66 -8.93 -17.66 -3.34
CA VAL A 66 -7.64 -18.31 -3.66
C VAL A 66 -6.49 -17.64 -2.92
N LEU A 67 -6.46 -16.30 -2.88
CA LEU A 67 -5.43 -15.58 -2.12
C LEU A 67 -5.47 -15.94 -0.63
N LYS A 68 -6.64 -15.90 0.00
CA LYS A 68 -6.78 -16.20 1.43
C LYS A 68 -6.42 -17.64 1.78
N GLU A 69 -6.74 -18.60 0.90
CA GLU A 69 -6.39 -20.02 1.12
C GLU A 69 -4.89 -20.27 1.01
N MET A 70 -4.19 -19.48 0.20
CA MET A 70 -2.73 -19.57 0.04
C MET A 70 -1.95 -18.85 1.15
N LEU A 71 -2.61 -17.99 1.94
CA LEU A 71 -1.98 -17.23 3.01
C LEU A 71 -1.97 -18.05 4.32
N PRO A 72 -0.87 -18.02 5.09
CA PRO A 72 -0.86 -18.60 6.42
C PRO A 72 -1.88 -17.91 7.33
N PRO A 73 -2.38 -18.60 8.37
CA PRO A 73 -3.19 -17.99 9.42
C PRO A 73 -2.52 -16.72 9.96
N ASP A 74 -3.32 -15.69 10.24
CA ASP A 74 -2.88 -14.37 10.76
C ASP A 74 -1.92 -13.55 9.88
N SER A 75 -1.69 -13.98 8.64
CA SER A 75 -0.86 -13.21 7.70
C SER A 75 -1.61 -12.00 7.14
N PRO A 76 -0.93 -10.85 6.99
CA PRO A 76 -1.55 -9.67 6.42
C PRO A 76 -1.87 -9.89 4.94
N VAL A 77 -3.11 -9.62 4.56
CA VAL A 77 -3.61 -9.67 3.17
C VAL A 77 -3.28 -8.36 2.46
N VAL A 78 -3.18 -8.39 1.12
CA VAL A 78 -3.03 -7.18 0.28
C VAL A 78 -4.02 -6.09 0.70
N LYS A 79 -3.55 -4.86 0.78
CA LYS A 79 -4.32 -3.68 1.19
C LYS A 79 -4.38 -2.68 0.05
N GLN A 80 -5.49 -1.95 0.00
CA GLN A 80 -5.64 -0.82 -0.89
C GLN A 80 -4.74 0.34 -0.46
N LEU A 81 -4.20 1.09 -1.42
CA LEU A 81 -3.57 2.36 -1.13
C LEU A 81 -4.64 3.42 -0.82
N SER A 82 -4.28 4.41 0.00
CA SER A 82 -5.15 5.55 0.29
C SER A 82 -4.45 6.83 -0.11
N GLU A 83 -5.11 7.64 -0.95
CA GLU A 83 -4.62 8.97 -1.32
C GLU A 83 -4.60 9.92 -0.12
N THR A 84 -5.55 9.75 0.81
CA THR A 84 -5.72 10.65 1.96
C THR A 84 -4.93 10.22 3.19
N ARG A 85 -4.43 8.97 3.23
CA ARG A 85 -3.73 8.40 4.39
C ARG A 85 -2.49 7.63 3.95
N TRP A 86 -1.34 8.29 3.96
CA TRP A 86 -0.03 7.74 3.63
C TRP A 86 0.33 6.53 4.51
N SER A 87 -0.17 6.49 5.74
CA SER A 87 -0.03 5.32 6.63
C SER A 87 -0.61 4.04 6.02
N ALA A 88 -1.67 4.12 5.21
CA ALA A 88 -2.22 2.98 4.49
C ALA A 88 -1.23 2.43 3.44
N GLY A 89 -0.42 3.31 2.83
CA GLY A 89 0.68 2.88 1.96
C GLY A 89 1.72 2.05 2.72
N ALA A 90 2.09 2.47 3.93
CA ALA A 90 3.02 1.71 4.77
C ALA A 90 2.45 0.34 5.17
N GLU A 91 1.15 0.27 5.50
CA GLU A 91 0.45 -0.98 5.80
C GLU A 91 0.40 -1.91 4.58
N ALA A 92 0.09 -1.37 3.39
CA ALA A 92 0.04 -2.14 2.15
C ALA A 92 1.40 -2.73 1.76
N VAL A 93 2.46 -1.93 1.88
CA VAL A 93 3.83 -2.39 1.64
C VAL A 93 4.25 -3.45 2.67
N THR A 94 3.88 -3.26 3.94
CA THR A 94 4.16 -4.24 4.99
C THR A 94 3.42 -5.56 4.75
N ALA A 95 2.16 -5.50 4.31
CA ALA A 95 1.38 -6.68 3.97
C ALA A 95 1.99 -7.44 2.79
N LEU A 96 2.34 -6.72 1.71
CA LEU A 96 3.01 -7.29 0.55
C LEU A 96 4.34 -7.93 0.94
N ALA A 97 5.19 -7.23 1.69
CA ALA A 97 6.52 -7.72 2.07
C ALA A 97 6.46 -9.01 2.91
N ARG A 98 5.50 -9.10 3.85
CA ARG A 98 5.34 -10.27 4.73
C ARG A 98 4.73 -11.47 4.01
N SER A 99 3.84 -11.23 3.06
CA SER A 99 3.05 -12.26 2.41
C SER A 99 3.46 -12.51 0.96
N TYR A 100 4.59 -11.93 0.52
CA TYR A 100 4.98 -11.85 -0.89
C TYR A 100 5.01 -13.21 -1.58
N HIS A 101 5.67 -14.19 -0.95
CA HIS A 101 5.80 -15.53 -1.52
C HIS A 101 4.44 -16.20 -1.76
N HIS A 102 3.52 -16.07 -0.81
CA HIS A 102 2.17 -16.62 -0.89
C HIS A 102 1.32 -15.90 -1.95
N ILE A 103 1.44 -14.56 -2.04
CA ILE A 103 0.77 -13.76 -3.08
C ILE A 103 1.25 -14.21 -4.47
N ARG A 104 2.56 -14.42 -4.64
CA ARG A 104 3.13 -14.91 -5.91
C ARG A 104 2.62 -16.31 -6.27
N ASN A 105 2.55 -17.21 -5.30
CA ASN A 105 2.01 -18.56 -5.52
C ASN A 105 0.53 -18.53 -5.88
N ALA A 106 -0.26 -17.65 -5.26
CA ALA A 106 -1.67 -17.46 -5.61
C ALA A 106 -1.82 -16.94 -7.06
N LEU A 107 -0.97 -16.01 -7.49
CA LEU A 107 -0.94 -15.56 -8.89
C LEU A 107 -0.57 -16.70 -9.84
N GLN A 108 0.43 -17.50 -9.49
CA GLN A 108 0.88 -18.63 -10.32
C GLN A 108 -0.24 -19.68 -10.46
N ASN A 109 -0.92 -20.01 -9.36
CA ASN A 109 -2.07 -20.91 -9.36
C ASN A 109 -3.19 -20.41 -10.29
N LEU A 110 -3.50 -19.10 -10.26
CA LEU A 110 -4.49 -18.49 -11.16
C LEU A 110 -4.03 -18.41 -12.62
N ALA A 111 -2.72 -18.33 -12.87
CA ALA A 111 -2.15 -18.30 -14.21
C ALA A 111 -2.17 -19.69 -14.88
N ASP A 112 -1.88 -20.73 -14.10
CA ASP A 112 -1.79 -22.12 -14.58
C ASP A 112 -3.15 -22.84 -14.62
N ASP A 113 -4.19 -22.30 -13.97
CA ASP A 113 -5.52 -22.88 -13.96
C ASP A 113 -6.17 -22.82 -15.37
N ILE A 114 -6.36 -24.00 -15.95
CA ILE A 114 -6.92 -24.22 -17.28
C ILE A 114 -8.35 -23.65 -17.37
N ASN A 115 -9.10 -23.67 -16.27
CA ASN A 115 -10.50 -23.25 -16.23
C ASN A 115 -10.69 -21.74 -16.07
N GLN A 116 -9.61 -20.98 -15.77
CA GLN A 116 -9.71 -19.52 -15.67
C GLN A 116 -9.91 -18.87 -17.04
N LYS A 117 -10.46 -17.66 -17.02
CA LYS A 117 -10.56 -16.83 -18.22
C LYS A 117 -9.16 -16.47 -18.73
N PRO A 118 -8.92 -16.45 -20.06
CA PRO A 118 -7.62 -16.05 -20.64
C PRO A 118 -7.11 -14.70 -20.11
N GLU A 119 -8.01 -13.72 -19.96
CA GLU A 119 -7.68 -12.40 -19.39
C GLU A 119 -7.14 -12.48 -17.96
N THR A 120 -7.69 -13.39 -17.14
CA THR A 120 -7.25 -13.56 -15.75
C THR A 120 -5.85 -14.16 -15.71
N LYS A 121 -5.59 -15.17 -16.55
CA LYS A 121 -4.26 -15.78 -16.67
C LYS A 121 -3.23 -14.77 -17.15
N GLN A 122 -3.53 -14.03 -18.21
CA GLN A 122 -2.64 -13.00 -18.75
C GLN A 122 -2.34 -11.91 -17.72
N LYS A 123 -3.35 -11.42 -16.99
CA LYS A 123 -3.15 -10.43 -15.92
C LYS A 123 -2.31 -10.99 -14.77
N ALA A 124 -2.55 -12.23 -14.35
CA ALA A 124 -1.75 -12.88 -13.31
C ALA A 124 -0.28 -13.03 -13.73
N THR A 125 -0.03 -13.55 -14.94
CA THR A 125 1.33 -13.66 -15.50
C THR A 125 2.01 -12.29 -15.64
N GLY A 126 1.28 -11.27 -16.08
CA GLY A 126 1.78 -9.89 -16.15
C GLY A 126 2.24 -9.37 -14.79
N LEU A 127 1.42 -9.57 -13.74
CA LEU A 127 1.76 -9.16 -12.37
C LEU A 127 2.99 -9.91 -11.82
N ILE A 128 3.15 -11.20 -12.14
CA ILE A 128 4.34 -11.99 -11.76
C ILE A 128 5.61 -11.42 -12.42
N ASN A 129 5.51 -11.05 -13.71
CA ASN A 129 6.65 -10.58 -14.50
C ASN A 129 7.09 -9.15 -14.14
N ILE A 130 6.14 -8.25 -13.84
CA ILE A 130 6.42 -6.88 -13.40
C ILE A 130 7.31 -6.88 -12.15
N ASN A 131 7.08 -7.81 -11.21
CA ASN A 131 7.93 -7.90 -10.03
C ASN A 131 9.38 -8.31 -10.33
N GLY A 132 9.61 -9.15 -11.36
CA GLY A 132 10.97 -9.50 -11.79
C GLY A 132 11.82 -8.28 -12.15
N GLN A 133 11.17 -7.20 -12.62
CA GLN A 133 11.81 -5.93 -12.93
C GLN A 133 12.01 -5.05 -11.68
N ILE A 134 11.05 -5.09 -10.74
CA ILE A 134 11.10 -4.30 -9.49
C ILE A 134 12.19 -4.82 -8.52
N ARG A 135 12.40 -6.14 -8.42
CA ARG A 135 13.47 -6.73 -7.59
C ARG A 135 14.88 -6.25 -7.96
N ASN A 136 15.09 -5.89 -9.23
CA ASN A 136 16.37 -5.36 -9.69
C ASN A 136 16.56 -3.87 -9.30
N LEU A 137 15.49 -3.16 -8.95
CA LEU A 137 15.50 -1.74 -8.58
C LEU A 137 15.52 -1.54 -7.06
N SER A 138 14.77 -2.36 -6.32
CA SER A 138 14.73 -2.33 -4.86
C SER A 138 15.67 -3.39 -4.28
N GLY A 139 16.99 -3.18 -4.44
CA GLY A 139 18.02 -4.10 -3.98
C GLY A 139 17.63 -4.81 -2.67
N ASP A 140 17.50 -6.14 -2.74
CA ASP A 140 16.87 -7.04 -1.76
C ASP A 140 17.22 -6.74 -0.28
N ARG A 141 18.38 -6.11 -0.05
CA ARG A 141 18.80 -5.60 1.27
C ARG A 141 17.81 -4.66 1.96
N TYR A 142 17.05 -3.81 1.27
CA TYR A 142 16.18 -2.84 1.95
C TYR A 142 14.89 -3.47 2.46
N LEU A 143 14.23 -4.31 1.66
CA LEU A 143 13.03 -5.02 2.07
C LEU A 143 13.35 -6.07 3.14
N GLU A 144 14.43 -6.84 2.99
CA GLU A 144 14.91 -7.78 4.02
C GLU A 144 15.25 -7.07 5.34
N LYS A 145 15.94 -5.92 5.29
CA LYS A 145 16.31 -5.14 6.49
C LYS A 145 15.09 -4.50 7.15
N TYR A 146 14.07 -4.11 6.37
CA TYR A 146 12.80 -3.61 6.89
C TYR A 146 11.95 -4.73 7.51
N ILE A 147 11.86 -5.90 6.86
CA ILE A 147 11.20 -7.11 7.39
C ILE A 147 11.85 -7.50 8.73
N ARG A 148 13.19 -7.57 8.81
CA ARG A 148 13.93 -7.86 10.06
C ARG A 148 13.68 -6.81 11.15
N LYS A 149 13.66 -5.51 10.82
CA LYS A 149 13.36 -4.45 11.80
C LYS A 149 11.91 -4.51 12.30
N SER A 150 10.94 -4.79 11.43
CA SER A 150 9.51 -4.86 11.79
C SER A 150 9.14 -6.10 12.62
N GLN A 151 9.95 -7.16 12.56
CA GLN A 151 9.83 -8.32 13.46
C GLN A 151 10.39 -8.00 14.85
N CYS A 152 11.41 -7.13 14.93
CA CYS A 152 12.04 -6.72 16.19
C CYS A 152 11.21 -5.68 16.99
N SER A 153 10.35 -4.88 16.35
CA SER A 153 9.53 -3.87 17.05
C SER A 153 8.34 -4.45 17.83
N LYS A 154 8.03 -5.74 17.68
CA LYS A 154 6.99 -6.42 18.48
C LYS A 154 7.44 -6.79 19.91
N SER A 155 8.70 -6.52 20.28
CA SER A 155 9.23 -6.81 21.63
C SER A 155 9.37 -5.59 22.54
N LEU A 156 8.82 -4.43 22.17
CA LEU A 156 8.82 -3.26 23.07
C LEU A 156 7.70 -3.41 24.11
N PRO A 157 8.02 -3.43 25.42
CA PRO A 157 7.01 -3.54 26.47
C PRO A 157 6.10 -2.30 26.45
N PRO A 158 4.82 -2.45 26.88
CA PRO A 158 3.91 -1.33 26.97
C PRO A 158 4.49 -0.26 27.89
N ILE A 159 4.51 0.98 27.40
CA ILE A 159 4.87 2.15 28.19
C ILE A 159 3.83 2.25 29.32
N LYS A 160 4.29 2.03 30.55
CA LYS A 160 3.49 2.23 31.77
C LYS A 160 3.21 3.72 32.00
#